data_AF-A0A816LUY8-F1
#
_entry.id   AF-A0A816LUY8-F1
#
_cell.length_a   1.000
_cell.length_b   1.000
_cell.length_c   1.000
_cell.angle_alpha   90.00
_cell.angle_beta   90.00
_cell.angle_gamma   90.00
#
_symmetry.space_group_name_H-M   'P 1'
#
loop_
_entity.id
_entity.type
_entity.pdbx_description
1 polymer ?
#
loop_
_entity_poly.entity_id
_entity_poly.type
_entity_poly.pdbx_seq_one_letter_code
_entity_poly.pdbx_strand_id
1 'polypeptide(L)'
;AVKRTFQSLPKDPSKRVDVIHHIAQVLNVIPATKHHKREQRSLSNALKELVIKFYNRDDVSYQMPGKWDCITVENDGKKITLQKRILLYSIRETYQLFIADKNDPNINLSKTSFSDLRPLNIY
;
A
#
# COMPACT_ATOMS: atom_id res chain seq x y z
N ALA A 1 -44.48 3.90 20.27
CA ALA A 1 -43.23 3.12 20.14
C ALA A 1 -42.20 3.84 19.27
N VAL A 2 -42.51 4.15 18.00
CA VAL A 2 -41.58 4.68 16.98
C VAL A 2 -40.88 6.01 17.34
N LYS A 3 -41.55 6.97 18.00
CA LYS A 3 -40.91 8.25 18.36
C LYS A 3 -39.78 8.10 19.39
N ARG A 4 -39.85 7.11 20.29
CA ARG A 4 -38.80 6.86 21.29
C ARG A 4 -37.56 6.25 20.65
N THR A 5 -37.74 5.36 19.68
CA THR A 5 -36.62 4.71 18.98
C THR A 5 -35.84 5.70 18.12
N PHE A 6 -36.49 6.72 17.55
CA PHE A 6 -35.80 7.80 16.83
C PHE A 6 -34.85 8.63 17.69
N GLN A 7 -35.12 8.75 19.00
CA GLN A 7 -34.25 9.47 19.93
C GLN A 7 -32.98 8.69 20.28
N SER A 8 -33.02 7.36 20.15
CA SER A 8 -31.89 6.47 20.41
C SER A 8 -30.99 6.26 19.18
N LEU A 9 -31.40 6.73 18.00
CA LEU A 9 -30.60 6.66 16.78
C LEU A 9 -29.55 7.77 16.72
N PRO A 10 -28.45 7.58 15.96
CA PRO A 10 -27.48 8.63 15.70
C PRO A 10 -28.13 9.91 15.13
N LYS A 11 -27.65 11.08 15.56
CA LYS A 11 -28.12 12.38 15.06
C LYS A 11 -27.71 12.61 13.59
N ASP A 12 -26.54 12.09 13.21
CA ASP A 12 -26.03 12.18 11.84
C ASP A 12 -26.89 11.35 10.88
N PRO A 13 -27.38 11.94 9.78
CA PRO A 13 -28.33 11.29 8.88
C PRO A 13 -27.73 10.07 8.19
N SER A 14 -26.45 10.11 7.81
CA SER A 14 -25.78 9.01 7.12
C SER A 14 -25.61 7.82 8.07
N LYS A 15 -25.11 8.08 9.28
CA LYS A 15 -24.94 7.03 10.30
C LYS A 15 -26.28 6.40 10.72
N ARG A 16 -27.35 7.20 10.74
CA ARG A 16 -28.69 6.71 11.04
C ARG A 16 -29.19 5.74 9.97
N VAL A 17 -28.96 6.03 8.69
CA VAL A 17 -29.30 5.12 7.59
C VAL A 17 -28.51 3.83 7.70
N ASP A 18 -27.20 3.91 7.97
CA ASP A 18 -26.34 2.74 8.12
C ASP A 18 -26.80 1.83 9.26
N VAL A 19 -27.14 2.40 10.42
CA VAL A 19 -27.63 1.64 11.57
C VAL A 19 -28.97 0.97 11.27
N ILE A 20 -29.91 1.69 10.63
CA ILE A 20 -31.21 1.11 10.24
C ILE A 20 -31.01 -0.01 9.24
N HIS A 21 -30.16 0.19 8.24
CA HIS A 21 -29.83 -0.82 7.24
C HIS A 21 -29.22 -2.06 7.88
N HIS A 22 -28.29 -1.89 8.83
CA HIS A 22 -27.70 -3.00 9.57
C HIS A 22 -28.73 -3.76 10.41
N ILE A 23 -29.61 -3.05 11.14
CA ILE A 23 -30.70 -3.68 11.91
C ILE A 23 -31.64 -4.45 10.98
N ALA A 24 -31.99 -3.89 9.83
CA ALA A 24 -32.84 -4.56 8.84
C ALA A 24 -32.18 -5.83 8.26
N GLN A 25 -30.85 -5.84 8.10
CA GLN A 25 -30.09 -7.03 7.72
C GLN A 25 -30.09 -8.10 8.83
N VAL A 26 -29.84 -7.71 10.08
CA VAL A 26 -29.82 -8.64 11.24
C VAL A 26 -31.19 -9.30 11.45
N LEU A 27 -32.27 -8.55 11.25
CA LEU A 27 -33.64 -9.05 11.35
C LEU A 27 -34.11 -9.79 10.09
N ASN A 28 -33.23 -10.01 9.10
CA ASN A 28 -33.51 -10.68 7.83
C ASN A 28 -34.67 -10.04 7.03
N VAL A 29 -34.90 -8.74 7.22
CA VAL A 29 -35.88 -7.97 6.44
C VAL A 29 -35.33 -7.65 5.05
N ILE A 30 -34.01 -7.45 4.96
CA ILE A 30 -33.27 -7.19 3.72
C ILE A 30 -32.12 -8.21 3.63
N PRO A 31 -31.82 -8.77 2.44
CA PRO A 31 -30.69 -9.67 2.28
C PRO A 31 -29.37 -8.99 2.69
N ALA A 32 -28.51 -9.74 3.38
CA ALA A 32 -27.17 -9.28 3.71
C ALA A 32 -26.42 -8.90 2.42
N THR A 33 -25.84 -7.69 2.40
CA THR A 33 -24.97 -7.26 1.31
C THR A 33 -23.77 -8.19 1.26
N LYS A 34 -23.60 -8.92 0.15
CA LYS A 34 -22.41 -9.73 -0.08
C LYS A 34 -21.22 -8.77 -0.19
N HIS A 35 -20.48 -8.63 0.90
CA HIS A 35 -19.14 -8.07 0.82
C HIS A 35 -18.31 -9.12 0.08
N HIS A 36 -18.04 -8.88 -1.21
CA HIS A 36 -16.95 -9.58 -1.86
C HIS A 36 -15.71 -9.28 -1.04
N LYS A 37 -15.19 -10.26 -0.29
CA LYS A 37 -13.85 -10.15 0.28
C LYS A 37 -12.95 -9.86 -0.90
N ARG A 38 -12.41 -8.65 -0.94
CA ARG A 38 -11.46 -8.26 -1.96
C ARG A 38 -10.24 -9.14 -1.68
N GLU A 39 -10.11 -10.23 -2.43
CA GLU A 39 -8.91 -11.04 -2.39
C GLU A 39 -7.76 -10.10 -2.74
N GLN A 40 -6.96 -9.75 -1.74
CA GLN A 40 -5.75 -9.00 -2.00
C GLN A 40 -4.84 -9.95 -2.74
N ARG A 41 -4.79 -9.82 -4.06
CA ARG A 41 -3.76 -10.50 -4.88
C ARG A 41 -2.41 -10.02 -4.34
N SER A 42 -1.80 -10.86 -3.53
CA SER A 42 -0.46 -10.60 -3.01
C SER A 42 0.49 -10.49 -4.20
N LEU A 43 1.30 -9.44 -4.20
CA LEU A 43 2.28 -9.25 -5.25
C LEU A 43 3.27 -10.43 -5.24
N SER A 44 3.58 -10.97 -6.41
CA SER A 44 4.58 -12.04 -6.54
C SER A 44 5.90 -11.61 -5.92
N ASN A 45 6.53 -12.48 -5.15
CA ASN A 45 7.83 -12.20 -4.51
C ASN A 45 8.91 -11.87 -5.56
N ALA A 46 8.88 -12.53 -6.73
CA ALA A 46 9.78 -12.22 -7.84
C ALA A 46 9.65 -10.77 -8.32
N LEU A 47 8.42 -10.24 -8.36
CA LEU A 47 8.18 -8.85 -8.76
C LEU A 47 8.65 -7.86 -7.68
N LYS A 48 8.50 -8.20 -6.39
CA LYS A 48 9.04 -7.39 -5.29
C LYS A 48 10.55 -7.28 -5.38
N GLU A 49 11.24 -8.40 -5.57
CA GLU A 49 12.69 -8.42 -5.75
C GLU A 49 13.13 -7.62 -6.97
N LEU A 50 12.37 -7.69 -8.07
CA LEU A 50 12.66 -6.91 -9.28
C LEU A 50 12.59 -5.40 -9.02
N VAL A 51 11.57 -4.95 -8.29
CA VAL A 51 11.38 -3.54 -7.90
C VAL A 51 12.51 -3.09 -6.97
N ILE A 52 12.85 -3.89 -5.96
CA ILE A 52 13.95 -3.59 -5.03
C ILE A 52 15.28 -3.51 -5.78
N LYS A 53 15.56 -4.43 -6.72
CA LYS A 53 16.76 -4.38 -7.56
C LYS A 53 16.77 -3.13 -8.44
N PHE A 54 15.64 -2.76 -9.02
CA PHE A 54 15.52 -1.55 -9.84
C PHE A 54 15.86 -0.29 -9.05
N TYR A 55 15.31 -0.14 -7.85
CA TYR A 55 15.62 1.00 -6.98
C TYR A 55 17.11 1.11 -6.64
N ASN A 56 17.82 -0.02 -6.49
CA ASN A 56 19.24 -0.05 -6.17
C ASN A 56 20.18 0.13 -7.37
N ARG A 57 19.66 0.31 -8.60
CA ARG A 57 20.53 0.61 -9.75
C ARG A 57 21.12 2.01 -9.61
N ASP A 58 22.37 2.17 -10.03
CA ASP A 58 23.11 3.44 -9.92
C ASP A 58 22.56 4.54 -10.84
N ASP A 59 21.84 4.17 -11.90
CA ASP A 59 21.12 5.10 -12.79
C ASP A 59 19.76 5.54 -12.24
N VAL A 60 19.25 4.89 -11.18
CA VAL A 60 17.97 5.21 -10.53
C VAL A 60 18.19 5.89 -9.19
N SER A 61 19.15 5.41 -8.41
CA SER A 61 19.54 6.02 -7.14
C SER A 61 21.05 6.09 -7.01
N TYR A 62 21.55 7.18 -6.45
CA TYR A 62 22.98 7.39 -6.23
C TYR A 62 23.37 6.95 -4.82
N GLN A 63 24.39 6.10 -4.70
CA GLN A 63 24.92 5.70 -3.40
C GLN A 63 25.78 6.80 -2.78
N MET A 64 25.46 7.18 -1.55
CA MET A 64 26.27 8.17 -0.84
C MET A 64 27.64 7.56 -0.47
N PRO A 65 28.76 8.30 -0.60
CA PRO A 65 30.10 7.74 -0.43
C PRO A 65 30.59 7.68 1.03
N GLY A 66 29.94 8.38 1.96
CA GLY A 66 30.46 8.60 3.30
C GLY A 66 30.24 7.42 4.26
N LYS A 67 31.19 7.19 5.18
CA LYS A 67 31.02 6.19 6.25
C LYS A 67 29.86 6.51 7.20
N TRP A 68 29.52 7.79 7.36
CA TRP A 68 28.37 8.25 8.16
C TRP A 68 27.05 8.19 7.38
N ASP A 69 27.11 7.93 6.07
CA ASP A 69 25.94 7.75 5.22
C ASP A 69 25.46 6.30 5.25
N CYS A 70 25.42 5.72 6.44
CA CYS A 70 24.92 4.38 6.69
C CYS A 70 23.70 4.44 7.59
N ILE A 71 22.76 3.51 7.40
CA ILE A 71 21.68 3.24 8.34
C ILE A 71 21.77 1.78 8.78
N THR A 72 21.39 1.52 10.04
CA THR A 72 21.23 0.14 10.53
C THR A 72 19.75 -0.18 10.52
N VAL A 73 19.36 -1.25 9.84
CA VAL A 73 17.99 -1.74 9.79
C VAL A 73 17.94 -3.18 10.28
N GLU A 74 16.84 -3.57 10.90
CA GLU A 74 16.59 -4.96 11.27
C GLU A 74 15.86 -5.64 10.11
N ASN A 75 16.41 -6.75 9.64
CA ASN A 75 15.81 -7.59 8.61
C ASN A 75 15.86 -9.05 9.08
N ASP A 76 14.70 -9.70 9.17
CA ASP A 76 14.55 -11.08 9.65
C ASP A 76 15.31 -11.39 10.97
N GLY A 77 15.21 -10.47 11.94
CA GLY A 77 15.86 -10.59 13.25
C GLY A 77 17.38 -10.36 13.25
N LYS A 78 17.96 -9.96 12.12
CA LYS A 78 19.38 -9.59 12.00
C LYS A 78 19.53 -8.10 11.72
N LYS A 79 20.47 -7.46 12.41
CA LYS A 79 20.86 -6.08 12.13
C LYS A 79 21.79 -6.04 10.92
N ILE A 80 21.37 -5.34 9.87
CA ILE A 80 22.16 -5.11 8.67
C ILE A 80 22.45 -3.60 8.52
N THR A 81 23.68 -3.27 8.13
CA THR A 81 24.08 -1.90 7.84
C THR A 81 23.97 -1.67 6.34
N LEU A 82 23.17 -0.68 5.94
CA LEU A 82 22.95 -0.31 4.55
C LEU A 82 23.46 1.10 4.29
N GLN A 83 24.11 1.29 3.14
CA GLN A 83 24.49 2.62 2.68
C GLN A 83 23.25 3.40 2.25
N LYS A 84 23.14 4.66 2.66
CA LYS A 84 22.11 5.58 2.18
C LYS A 84 22.28 5.80 0.68
N ARG A 85 21.16 5.87 -0.03
CA ARG A 85 21.09 6.22 -1.44
C ARG A 85 20.09 7.35 -1.64
N ILE A 86 20.35 8.21 -2.61
CA ILE A 86 19.49 9.32 -2.99
C ILE A 86 18.80 8.94 -4.30
N LEU A 87 17.48 8.98 -4.32
CA LEU A 87 16.72 8.73 -5.54
C LEU A 87 16.92 9.89 -6.52
N LEU A 88 17.30 9.57 -7.76
CA LEU A 88 17.63 10.59 -8.77
C LEU A 88 16.38 11.26 -9.38
N TYR A 89 15.24 10.57 -9.32
CA TYR A 89 13.97 11.00 -9.89
C TYR A 89 12.86 11.01 -8.85
N SER A 90 11.74 11.67 -9.15
CA SER A 90 10.56 11.53 -8.30
C SER A 90 10.04 10.08 -8.32
N ILE A 91 9.30 9.68 -7.28
CA ILE A 91 8.69 8.33 -7.23
C ILE A 91 7.78 8.09 -8.45
N ARG A 92 7.14 9.15 -8.96
CA ARG A 92 6.29 9.07 -10.16
C ARG A 92 7.10 8.74 -11.41
N GLU A 93 8.20 9.44 -11.64
CA GLU A 93 9.07 9.24 -12.79
C GLU A 93 9.79 7.90 -12.69
N THR A 94 10.27 7.55 -11.49
CA THR A 94 10.92 6.25 -11.22
C THR A 94 9.98 5.08 -11.55
N TYR A 95 8.70 5.20 -11.21
CA TYR A 95 7.69 4.21 -11.60
C TYR A 95 7.51 4.13 -13.12
N GLN A 96 7.46 5.28 -13.81
CA GLN A 96 7.36 5.30 -15.27
C GLN A 96 8.59 4.68 -15.94
N LEU A 97 9.79 4.96 -15.42
CA LEU A 97 11.04 4.34 -15.87
C LEU A 97 11.02 2.82 -15.67
N PHE A 98 10.52 2.34 -14.53
CA PHE A 98 10.40 0.90 -14.27
C PHE A 98 9.47 0.20 -15.27
N ILE A 99 8.29 0.79 -15.52
CA ILE A 99 7.34 0.24 -16.49
C ILE A 99 7.92 0.26 -17.92
N ALA A 100 8.62 1.33 -18.29
CA ALA A 100 9.28 1.46 -19.58
C ALA A 100 10.44 0.46 -19.76
N ASP A 101 11.27 0.24 -18.73
CA ASP A 101 12.41 -0.69 -18.74
C ASP A 101 11.96 -2.16 -18.85
N LYS A 102 10.83 -2.52 -18.24
CA LYS A 102 10.30 -3.90 -18.28
C LYS A 102 9.46 -4.21 -19.50
N ASN A 103 8.78 -3.21 -20.06
CA ASN A 103 7.99 -3.31 -21.28
C ASN A 103 7.09 -4.57 -21.35
N ASP A 104 6.57 -5.02 -20.20
CA ASP A 104 5.74 -6.21 -20.06
C ASP A 104 4.31 -5.79 -19.66
N PRO A 105 3.31 -5.98 -20.54
CA PRO A 105 1.93 -5.59 -20.28
C PRO A 105 1.26 -6.43 -19.19
N ASN A 106 1.86 -7.55 -18.76
CA ASN A 106 1.30 -8.41 -17.71
C ASN A 106 1.74 -8.03 -16.28
N ILE A 107 2.62 -7.04 -16.12
CA ILE A 107 3.03 -6.55 -14.80
C ILE A 107 1.89 -5.74 -14.19
N ASN A 108 1.11 -6.39 -13.34
CA ASN A 108 0.06 -5.73 -12.56
C ASN A 108 0.64 -5.15 -11.27
N LEU A 109 1.28 -3.99 -11.39
CA LEU A 109 1.85 -3.25 -10.28
C LEU A 109 1.25 -1.85 -10.22
N SER A 110 0.68 -1.46 -9.08
CA SER A 110 0.19 -0.10 -8.89
C SER A 110 1.32 0.84 -8.44
N LYS A 111 1.19 2.14 -8.73
CA LYS A 111 2.15 3.16 -8.27
C LYS A 111 2.29 3.19 -6.74
N THR A 112 1.19 3.01 -6.00
CA THR A 112 1.21 2.98 -4.53
C THR A 112 1.99 1.77 -4.05
N SER A 113 1.69 0.57 -4.57
CA SER A 113 2.43 -0.65 -4.24
C SER A 113 3.91 -0.56 -4.60
N PHE A 114 4.25 0.10 -5.72
CA PHE A 114 5.64 0.36 -6.09
C PHE A 114 6.35 1.26 -5.07
N SER A 115 5.69 2.34 -4.66
CA SER A 115 6.22 3.26 -3.64
C SER A 115 6.42 2.58 -2.28
N ASP A 116 5.53 1.66 -1.91
CA ASP A 116 5.61 0.92 -0.64
C ASP A 116 6.77 -0.09 -0.63
N LEU A 117 7.21 -0.55 -1.80
CA LEU A 117 8.36 -1.47 -1.96
C LEU A 117 9.71 -0.76 -1.96
N ARG A 118 9.72 0.56 -1.76
CA ARG A 118 10.93 1.36 -1.69
C ARG A 118 11.79 0.91 -0.49
N PRO A 119 13.08 0.55 -0.71
CA PRO A 119 13.99 0.20 0.38
C PRO A 119 14.21 1.36 1.36
N LEU A 120 14.37 1.03 2.64
CA LEU A 120 14.51 2.00 3.75
C LEU A 120 15.74 2.91 3.63
N ASN A 121 16.79 2.44 2.95
CA ASN A 121 18.03 3.18 2.76
C ASN A 121 17.97 4.17 1.60
N ILE A 122 16.87 4.26 0.86
CA ILE A 122 16.76 5.09 -0.35
C ILE A 122 15.83 6.27 -0.04
N TYR A 123 16.32 7.50 -0.16
CA TYR A 123 15.64 8.76 0.20
C TYR A 123 15.37 9.68 -0.99
#